data_AF-A0A2B7WH47-F1
#
_entry.id   AF-A0A2B7WH47-F1
#
_cell.length_a   1.000
_cell.length_b   1.000
_cell.length_c   1.000
_cell.angle_alpha   90.00
_cell.angle_beta   90.00
_cell.angle_gamma   90.00
#
_symmetry.space_group_name_H-M   'P 1'
#
loop_
_entity.id
_entity.type
_entity.pdbx_description
1 polymer ?
#
loop_
_entity_poly.entity_id
_entity_poly.type
_entity_poly.pdbx_seq_one_letter_code
_entity_poly.pdbx_strand_id
1 'polypeptide(L)'
;MTDGMTIRHVHEHIARLAMNLDTEISQSDVGAVYPRPVLCTFAINPELQRRVETGSWELHSATNSTYIKMVDCLAYGVSFMKDEQKCNPKSFMQLVIQLAFYRLYGNKPAATYEPVSTANFCQGRIEVCRVVTEEVIAFCSAMTQEPRNKAACCSLFHDAVQAHQKVIDAALKGQGIDRHFLALRRMVRDNEPVPALFEDALFRRSSCYKICTTTLATGCEEIGFYPIVEGGWGISFLLRESR
;
A
#
# COMPACT_ATOMS: atom_id res chain seq x y z
N MET A 1 17.56 -4.23 -3.06
CA MET A 1 16.21 -3.64 -3.05
C MET A 1 15.60 -3.91 -1.67
N THR A 2 15.40 -2.87 -0.86
CA THR A 2 14.85 -2.95 0.51
C THR A 2 13.32 -2.88 0.47
N ASP A 3 12.63 -3.42 1.48
CA ASP A 3 11.17 -3.23 1.62
C ASP A 3 10.82 -2.00 2.46
N GLY A 4 9.52 -1.68 2.47
CA GLY A 4 8.99 -0.56 3.23
C GLY A 4 9.27 -0.65 4.73
N MET A 5 9.26 -1.84 5.32
CA MET A 5 9.55 -2.02 6.76
C MET A 5 11.00 -1.64 7.07
N THR A 6 11.94 -2.07 6.24
CA THR A 6 13.35 -1.67 6.36
C THR A 6 13.51 -0.16 6.26
N ILE A 7 12.87 0.48 5.28
CA ILE A 7 12.91 1.94 5.11
C ILE A 7 12.32 2.66 6.32
N ARG A 8 11.18 2.19 6.83
CA ARG A 8 10.55 2.69 8.05
C ARG A 8 11.51 2.67 9.24
N HIS A 9 12.21 1.56 9.47
CA HIS A 9 13.16 1.45 10.59
C HIS A 9 14.33 2.42 10.47
N VAL A 10 14.86 2.60 9.25
CA VAL A 10 15.92 3.57 8.97
C VAL A 10 15.41 4.99 9.22
N HIS A 11 14.23 5.35 8.72
CA HIS A 11 13.64 6.67 8.93
C HIS A 11 13.36 6.95 10.41
N GLU A 12 12.72 6.02 11.13
CA GLU A 12 12.46 6.17 12.56
C GLU A 12 13.76 6.35 13.37
N HIS A 13 14.83 5.65 12.98
CA HIS A 13 16.13 5.79 13.61
C HIS A 13 16.75 7.18 13.36
N ILE A 14 16.80 7.61 12.09
CA ILE A 14 17.33 8.92 11.72
C ILE A 14 16.54 10.05 12.37
N ALA A 15 15.21 9.99 12.33
CA ALA A 15 14.33 10.99 12.93
C ALA A 15 14.57 11.10 14.45
N ARG A 16 14.69 9.95 15.14
CA ARG A 16 14.98 9.92 16.58
C ARG A 16 16.34 10.53 16.90
N LEU A 17 17.37 10.21 16.11
CA LEU A 17 18.71 10.80 16.28
C LEU A 17 18.66 12.32 16.06
N ALA A 18 17.97 12.78 15.01
CA ALA A 18 17.80 14.20 14.72
C ALA A 18 17.07 14.96 15.83
N MET A 19 16.05 14.36 16.45
CA MET A 19 15.29 14.97 17.55
C MET A 19 16.05 14.98 18.88
N ASN A 20 16.94 14.00 19.10
CA ASN A 20 17.70 13.84 20.34
C ASN A 20 19.17 14.30 20.19
N LEU A 21 19.49 15.01 19.12
CA LEU A 21 20.83 15.51 18.88
C LEU A 21 21.13 16.59 19.93
N ASP A 22 22.06 16.29 20.82
CA ASP A 22 22.51 17.22 21.85
C ASP A 22 23.11 18.44 21.15
N THR A 23 22.56 19.63 21.41
CA THR A 23 22.98 20.86 20.75
C THR A 23 24.30 21.41 21.30
N GLU A 24 24.91 20.73 22.27
CA GLU A 24 26.29 20.98 22.69
C GLU A 24 27.24 20.48 21.60
N ILE A 25 27.37 21.30 20.55
CA ILE A 25 28.34 21.11 19.49
C ILE A 25 29.73 21.21 20.14
N SER A 26 30.49 20.12 20.12
CA SER A 26 31.89 20.16 20.54
C SER A 26 32.63 21.22 19.71
N GLN A 27 33.29 22.17 20.36
CA GLN A 27 34.11 23.19 19.68
C GLN A 27 35.18 22.57 18.77
N SER A 28 35.58 21.31 19.02
CA SER A 28 36.52 20.56 18.16
C SER A 28 35.97 20.26 16.76
N ASP A 29 34.66 20.07 16.61
CA ASP A 29 34.04 19.66 15.33
C ASP A 29 33.80 20.84 14.39
N VAL A 30 33.63 22.05 14.94
CA VAL A 30 33.42 23.29 14.18
C VAL A 30 34.72 23.89 13.65
N GLY A 31 35.85 23.56 14.29
CA GLY A 31 37.20 23.96 13.87
C GLY A 31 37.86 23.00 12.87
N ALA A 32 37.23 21.86 12.58
CA ALA A 32 37.76 20.88 11.63
C ALA A 32 37.67 21.42 10.19
N VAL A 33 38.77 21.31 9.44
CA VAL A 33 38.80 21.64 8.02
C VAL A 33 38.35 20.41 7.23
N TYR A 34 37.09 20.40 6.81
CA TYR A 34 36.57 19.36 5.92
C TYR A 34 36.97 19.66 4.46
N PRO A 35 37.22 18.63 3.63
CA PRO A 35 37.41 18.83 2.20
C PRO A 35 36.14 19.46 1.60
N ARG A 36 36.33 20.45 0.71
CA ARG A 36 35.18 21.04 0.00
C ARG A 36 34.50 19.98 -0.86
N PRO A 37 33.14 19.94 -0.90
CA PRO A 37 32.43 19.08 -1.83
C PRO A 37 32.93 19.29 -3.26
N VAL A 38 33.19 18.19 -3.97
CA VAL A 38 33.68 18.22 -5.35
C VAL A 38 32.50 18.12 -6.29
N LEU A 39 32.39 19.07 -7.22
CA LEU A 39 31.37 19.02 -8.26
C LEU A 39 31.60 17.80 -9.15
N CYS A 40 30.62 16.89 -9.20
CA CYS A 40 30.62 15.78 -10.14
C CYS A 40 30.12 16.27 -11.51
N THR A 41 31.03 16.37 -12.48
CA THR A 41 30.71 16.80 -13.85
C THR A 41 30.45 15.61 -14.76
N PHE A 42 29.46 15.75 -15.64
CA PHE A 42 29.14 14.76 -16.66
C PHE A 42 29.35 15.38 -18.04
N ALA A 43 30.09 14.70 -18.91
CA ALA A 43 30.19 15.10 -20.31
C ALA A 43 28.89 14.76 -21.04
N ILE A 44 28.20 15.77 -21.56
CA ILE A 44 26.94 15.60 -22.29
C ILE A 44 27.23 15.61 -23.79
N ASN A 45 26.93 14.49 -24.46
CA ASN A 45 26.96 14.40 -25.92
C ASN A 45 25.54 14.59 -26.49
N PRO A 46 25.37 14.70 -27.83
CA PRO A 46 24.05 14.92 -28.43
C PRO A 46 23.02 13.83 -28.09
N GLU A 47 23.43 12.57 -27.92
CA GLU A 47 22.51 11.49 -27.56
C GLU A 47 22.04 11.59 -26.10
N LEU A 48 22.94 11.93 -25.18
CA LEU A 48 22.59 12.18 -23.78
C LEU A 48 21.68 13.40 -23.65
N GLN A 49 21.95 14.46 -24.42
CA GLN A 49 21.09 15.65 -24.47
C GLN A 49 19.66 15.28 -24.89
N ARG A 50 19.51 14.52 -25.97
CA ARG A 50 18.21 14.02 -26.45
C ARG A 50 17.50 13.15 -25.41
N ARG A 51 18.25 12.31 -24.67
CA ARG A 51 17.70 11.50 -23.57
C ARG A 51 17.22 12.35 -22.40
N VAL A 52 17.94 13.42 -22.03
CA VAL A 52 17.53 14.36 -20.98
C VAL A 52 16.24 15.08 -21.38
N GLU A 53 16.15 15.53 -22.63
CA GLU A 53 14.94 16.18 -23.18
C GLU A 53 13.74 15.23 -23.17
N THR A 54 13.94 14.00 -23.67
CA THR A 54 12.91 12.96 -23.67
C THR A 54 12.45 12.64 -22.25
N GLY A 55 13.37 12.36 -21.33
CA GLY A 55 13.03 12.04 -19.94
C GLY A 55 12.35 13.19 -19.20
N SER A 56 12.73 14.43 -19.52
CA SER A 56 12.09 15.62 -18.97
C SER A 56 10.64 15.77 -19.47
N TRP A 57 10.39 15.50 -20.76
CA TRP A 57 9.03 15.48 -21.32
C TRP A 57 8.18 14.34 -20.76
N GLU A 58 8.74 13.13 -20.63
CA GLU A 58 8.07 11.97 -20.03
C GLU A 58 7.67 12.25 -18.57
N LEU A 59 8.58 12.81 -17.78
CA LEU A 59 8.32 13.19 -16.39
C LEU A 59 7.20 14.24 -16.30
N HIS A 60 7.29 15.32 -17.09
CA HIS A 60 6.25 16.35 -17.10
C HIS A 60 4.88 15.78 -17.49
N SER A 61 4.84 14.93 -18.51
CA SER A 61 3.60 14.30 -18.97
C SER A 61 3.01 13.38 -17.88
N ALA A 62 3.84 12.56 -17.24
CA ALA A 62 3.42 11.69 -16.15
C ALA A 62 2.91 12.49 -14.93
N THR A 63 3.64 13.53 -14.49
CA THR A 63 3.24 14.38 -13.37
C THR A 63 1.92 15.10 -13.65
N ASN A 64 1.72 15.65 -14.86
CA ASN A 64 0.48 16.35 -15.21
C ASN A 64 -0.75 15.43 -15.27
N SER A 65 -0.55 14.13 -15.57
CA SER A 65 -1.62 13.14 -15.56
C SER A 65 -1.94 12.57 -14.17
N THR A 66 -1.16 12.94 -13.14
CA THR A 66 -1.27 12.38 -11.80
C THR A 66 -2.07 13.30 -10.88
N TYR A 67 -3.07 12.73 -10.21
CA TYR A 67 -3.82 13.40 -9.15
C TYR A 67 -3.48 12.80 -7.79
N ILE A 68 -3.02 13.64 -6.85
CA ILE A 68 -2.70 13.26 -5.47
C ILE A 68 -3.60 14.09 -4.55
N LYS A 69 -4.25 13.42 -3.60
CA LYS A 69 -5.06 14.08 -2.58
C LYS A 69 -4.77 13.50 -1.21
N MET A 70 -4.43 14.38 -0.28
CA MET A 70 -4.36 14.07 1.15
C MET A 70 -5.70 14.37 1.81
N VAL A 71 -6.13 13.49 2.71
CA VAL A 71 -7.39 13.60 3.45
C VAL A 71 -7.13 13.24 4.90
N ASP A 72 -7.41 14.18 5.80
CA ASP A 72 -7.31 13.95 7.25
C ASP A 72 -8.69 13.64 7.84
N CYS A 73 -8.80 12.52 8.56
CA CYS A 73 -9.99 12.16 9.31
C CYS A 73 -9.87 12.65 10.75
N LEU A 74 -10.31 13.88 11.02
CA LEU A 74 -10.24 14.45 12.37
C LEU A 74 -11.37 14.00 13.30
N ALA A 75 -12.30 13.18 12.81
CA ALA A 75 -13.49 12.79 13.55
C ALA A 75 -13.23 11.66 14.57
N TYR A 76 -12.31 10.74 14.26
CA TYR A 76 -11.96 9.59 15.08
C TYR A 76 -10.65 8.97 14.61
N GLY A 77 -10.02 8.17 15.47
CA GLY A 77 -8.82 7.41 15.15
C GLY A 77 -8.86 5.98 15.69
N VAL A 78 -7.67 5.43 15.96
CA VAL A 78 -7.45 4.08 16.47
C VAL A 78 -8.22 3.82 17.77
N SER A 79 -8.30 4.78 18.68
CA SER A 79 -8.97 4.59 19.97
C SER A 79 -10.45 4.28 19.76
N PHE A 80 -11.16 5.01 18.89
CA PHE A 80 -12.55 4.71 18.54
C PHE A 80 -12.72 3.30 17.93
N MET A 81 -11.86 2.95 16.96
CA MET A 81 -11.95 1.66 16.26
C MET A 81 -11.75 0.47 17.22
N LYS A 82 -10.80 0.59 18.15
CA LYS A 82 -10.51 -0.47 19.14
C LYS A 82 -11.49 -0.47 20.30
N ASP A 83 -11.75 0.69 20.88
CA ASP A 83 -12.43 0.79 22.18
C ASP A 83 -13.94 0.82 22.04
N GLU A 84 -14.46 1.47 21.00
CA GLU A 84 -15.90 1.56 20.76
C GLU A 84 -16.37 0.50 19.76
N GLN A 85 -15.66 0.35 18.64
CA GLN A 85 -16.05 -0.59 17.58
C GLN A 85 -15.49 -2.01 17.76
N LYS A 86 -14.62 -2.23 18.77
CA LYS A 86 -14.05 -3.55 19.11
C LYS A 86 -13.48 -4.31 17.90
N CYS A 87 -12.80 -3.60 17.00
CA CYS A 87 -12.31 -4.18 15.75
C CYS A 87 -10.85 -3.79 15.46
N ASN A 88 -10.20 -4.54 14.57
CA ASN A 88 -8.85 -4.21 14.11
C ASN A 88 -8.89 -2.92 13.27
N PRO A 89 -8.14 -1.86 13.64
CA PRO A 89 -8.14 -0.58 12.91
C PRO A 89 -7.78 -0.69 11.43
N LYS A 90 -6.86 -1.60 11.07
CA LYS A 90 -6.47 -1.83 9.68
C LYS A 90 -7.63 -2.43 8.89
N SER A 91 -8.28 -3.46 9.44
CA SER A 91 -9.47 -4.07 8.84
C SER A 91 -10.59 -3.04 8.70
N PHE A 92 -10.83 -2.22 9.74
CA PHE A 92 -11.82 -1.14 9.69
C PHE A 92 -11.58 -0.24 8.47
N MET A 93 -10.37 0.29 8.32
CA MET A 93 -10.04 1.17 7.19
C MET A 93 -10.13 0.47 5.84
N GLN A 94 -9.69 -0.79 5.74
CA GLN A 94 -9.84 -1.56 4.50
C GLN A 94 -11.30 -1.65 4.08
N LEU A 95 -12.21 -1.95 5.01
CA LEU A 95 -13.64 -2.02 4.71
C LEU A 95 -14.25 -0.65 4.35
N VAL A 96 -13.81 0.44 4.99
CA VAL A 96 -14.23 1.79 4.61
C VAL A 96 -13.81 2.11 3.17
N ILE A 97 -12.57 1.76 2.78
CA ILE A 97 -12.08 1.93 1.41
C ILE A 97 -12.92 1.10 0.43
N GLN A 98 -13.22 -0.16 0.76
CA GLN A 98 -14.05 -1.02 -0.10
C GLN A 98 -15.46 -0.45 -0.25
N LEU A 99 -16.09 0.02 0.83
CA LEU A 99 -17.42 0.64 0.77
C LEU A 99 -17.43 1.92 -0.07
N ALA A 100 -16.41 2.77 0.09
CA ALA A 100 -16.28 3.99 -0.69
C ALA A 100 -16.13 3.71 -2.18
N PHE A 101 -15.24 2.78 -2.55
CA PHE A 101 -15.06 2.36 -3.94
C PHE A 101 -16.34 1.72 -4.50
N TYR A 102 -16.97 0.81 -3.75
CA TYR A 102 -18.19 0.14 -4.15
C TYR A 102 -19.30 1.14 -4.51
N ARG A 103 -19.50 2.17 -3.68
CA ARG A 103 -20.47 3.25 -3.94
C ARG A 103 -20.09 4.12 -5.15
N LEU A 104 -18.81 4.48 -5.28
CA LEU A 104 -18.33 5.35 -6.36
C LEU A 104 -18.45 4.68 -7.74
N TYR A 105 -18.26 3.37 -7.81
CA TYR A 105 -18.19 2.61 -9.07
C TYR A 105 -19.45 1.77 -9.36
N GLY A 106 -20.60 2.25 -8.91
CA GLY A 106 -21.90 1.68 -9.30
C GLY A 106 -22.20 0.33 -8.67
N ASN A 107 -21.84 0.17 -7.39
CA ASN A 107 -22.11 -1.02 -6.57
C ASN A 107 -21.39 -2.27 -7.08
N LYS A 108 -20.15 -2.09 -7.53
CA LYS A 108 -19.29 -3.18 -8.02
C LYS A 108 -18.00 -3.26 -7.20
N PRO A 109 -17.65 -4.44 -6.67
CA PRO A 109 -16.35 -4.61 -6.06
C PRO A 109 -15.25 -4.62 -7.14
N ALA A 110 -14.03 -4.33 -6.74
CA ALA A 110 -12.86 -4.50 -7.60
C ALA A 110 -11.73 -5.18 -6.84
N ALA A 111 -10.85 -5.87 -7.56
CA ALA A 111 -9.72 -6.54 -6.94
C ALA A 111 -8.86 -5.53 -6.17
N THR A 112 -8.62 -5.83 -4.90
CA THR A 112 -7.86 -4.98 -3.99
C THR A 112 -6.61 -5.73 -3.51
N TYR A 113 -5.47 -5.07 -3.69
CA TYR A 113 -4.17 -5.51 -3.22
C TYR A 113 -3.85 -4.87 -1.88
N GLU A 114 -3.55 -5.69 -0.88
CA GLU A 114 -2.94 -5.26 0.36
C GLU A 114 -1.69 -6.10 0.64
N PRO A 115 -0.50 -5.49 0.82
CA PRO A 115 0.71 -6.22 1.12
C PRO A 115 0.69 -6.72 2.57
N VAL A 116 1.04 -7.99 2.75
CA VAL A 116 1.26 -8.63 4.05
C VAL A 116 2.70 -9.06 4.14
N SER A 117 3.42 -8.59 5.16
CA SER A 117 4.82 -8.98 5.38
C SER A 117 4.91 -10.47 5.72
N THR A 118 5.82 -11.18 5.07
CA THR A 118 6.15 -12.57 5.41
C THR A 118 7.56 -12.67 5.99
N ALA A 119 8.06 -11.60 6.60
CA ALA A 119 9.42 -11.53 7.15
C ALA A 119 9.71 -12.54 8.28
N ASN A 120 8.68 -13.22 8.78
CA ASN A 120 8.80 -14.39 9.66
C ASN A 120 9.38 -15.63 8.96
N PHE A 121 9.43 -15.66 7.62
CA PHE A 121 10.11 -16.69 6.84
C PHE A 121 11.49 -16.22 6.38
N CYS A 122 12.42 -17.16 6.15
CA CYS A 122 13.74 -16.86 5.59
C CYS A 122 13.60 -16.16 4.24
N GLN A 123 14.23 -14.99 4.09
CA GLN A 123 14.13 -14.12 2.90
C GLN A 123 12.69 -13.71 2.54
N GLY A 124 11.76 -13.81 3.50
CA GLY A 124 10.38 -13.42 3.31
C GLY A 124 10.26 -11.95 2.94
N ARG A 125 9.37 -11.67 1.98
CA ARG A 125 9.04 -10.31 1.56
C ARG A 125 7.57 -10.06 1.82
N ILE A 126 6.73 -10.29 0.81
CA ILE A 126 5.30 -10.01 0.90
C ILE A 126 4.46 -11.11 0.27
N GLU A 127 3.34 -11.41 0.90
CA GLU A 127 2.17 -12.05 0.30
C GLU A 127 1.09 -10.98 0.06
N VAL A 128 0.08 -11.29 -0.75
CA VAL A 128 -1.07 -10.42 -1.02
C VAL A 128 -2.26 -10.87 -0.18
N CYS A 129 -2.80 -9.94 0.60
CA CYS A 129 -4.16 -10.04 1.11
C CYS A 129 -5.12 -9.56 0.01
N ARG A 130 -5.95 -10.47 -0.48
CA ARG A 130 -7.08 -10.14 -1.35
C ARG A 130 -8.25 -9.70 -0.47
N VAL A 131 -8.36 -8.38 -0.26
CA VAL A 131 -9.29 -7.79 0.72
C VAL A 131 -10.75 -8.13 0.44
N VAL A 132 -11.14 -8.28 -0.83
CA VAL A 132 -12.53 -8.50 -1.24
C VAL A 132 -12.93 -9.97 -1.08
N THR A 133 -13.62 -10.27 0.02
CA THR A 133 -14.31 -11.54 0.25
C THR A 133 -15.82 -11.40 0.05
N GLU A 134 -16.57 -12.51 0.13
CA GLU A 134 -18.04 -12.49 0.05
C GLU A 134 -18.66 -11.66 1.20
N GLU A 135 -18.10 -11.75 2.40
CA GLU A 135 -18.54 -10.98 3.57
C GLU A 135 -18.31 -9.48 3.36
N VAL A 136 -17.18 -9.09 2.77
CA VAL A 136 -16.90 -7.69 2.42
C VAL A 136 -17.90 -7.17 1.39
N ILE A 137 -18.26 -7.98 0.39
CA ILE A 137 -19.28 -7.63 -0.61
C ILE A 137 -20.66 -7.49 0.05
N ALA A 138 -21.03 -8.43 0.93
CA ALA A 138 -22.30 -8.40 1.66
C ALA A 138 -22.43 -7.14 2.51
N PHE A 139 -21.39 -6.80 3.26
CA PHE A 139 -21.29 -5.53 4.01
C PHE A 139 -21.46 -4.31 3.10
N CYS A 140 -20.70 -4.23 2.00
CA CYS A 140 -20.76 -3.10 1.08
C CYS A 140 -22.15 -2.95 0.45
N SER A 141 -22.78 -4.07 0.09
CA SER A 141 -24.13 -4.10 -0.46
C SER A 141 -25.16 -3.61 0.55
N ALA A 142 -25.16 -4.16 1.77
CA ALA A 142 -26.10 -3.78 2.83
C ALA A 142 -25.99 -2.30 3.20
N MET A 143 -24.76 -1.80 3.38
CA MET A 143 -24.50 -0.38 3.68
C MET A 143 -24.91 0.56 2.54
N THR A 144 -25.09 0.06 1.33
CA THR A 144 -25.45 0.90 0.17
C THR A 144 -26.94 0.82 -0.15
N GLN A 145 -27.56 -0.36 -0.04
CA GLN A 145 -28.96 -0.58 -0.39
C GLN A 145 -29.91 -0.37 0.79
N GLU A 146 -29.51 -0.79 2.00
CA GLU A 146 -30.36 -0.75 3.19
C GLU A 146 -29.69 -0.10 4.42
N PRO A 147 -29.09 1.10 4.29
CA PRO A 147 -28.32 1.72 5.39
C PRO A 147 -29.16 2.04 6.64
N ARG A 148 -30.49 2.01 6.53
CA ARG A 148 -31.41 2.22 7.67
C ARG A 148 -31.47 1.00 8.60
N ASN A 149 -31.15 -0.20 8.10
CA ASN A 149 -31.06 -1.40 8.91
C ASN A 149 -29.69 -1.48 9.62
N LYS A 150 -29.52 -0.61 10.62
CA LYS A 150 -28.24 -0.45 11.34
C LYS A 150 -27.76 -1.75 11.98
N ALA A 151 -28.67 -2.55 12.53
CA ALA A 151 -28.33 -3.81 13.19
C ALA A 151 -27.74 -4.82 12.19
N ALA A 152 -28.39 -5.01 11.04
CA ALA A 152 -27.87 -5.90 9.99
C ALA A 152 -26.55 -5.38 9.40
N CYS A 153 -26.45 -4.08 9.13
CA CYS A 153 -25.21 -3.47 8.64
C CYS A 153 -24.05 -3.64 9.61
N CYS A 154 -24.29 -3.49 10.92
CA CYS A 154 -23.28 -3.66 11.96
C CYS A 154 -22.84 -5.12 12.07
N SER A 155 -23.77 -6.08 12.01
CA SER A 155 -23.45 -7.51 11.99
C SER A 155 -22.55 -7.85 10.80
N LEU A 156 -22.96 -7.46 9.59
CA LEU A 156 -22.20 -7.73 8.37
C LEU A 156 -20.84 -7.02 8.36
N PHE A 157 -20.74 -5.84 8.98
CA PHE A 157 -19.46 -5.16 9.18
C PHE A 157 -18.50 -6.03 10.02
N HIS A 158 -18.96 -6.58 11.14
CA HIS A 158 -18.12 -7.44 11.97
C HIS A 158 -17.74 -8.74 11.27
N ASP A 159 -18.65 -9.35 10.51
CA ASP A 159 -18.36 -10.54 9.71
C ASP A 159 -17.27 -10.25 8.66
N ALA A 160 -17.37 -9.11 7.97
CA ALA A 160 -16.37 -8.65 7.01
C ALA A 160 -15.01 -8.36 7.67
N VAL A 161 -14.98 -7.78 8.87
CA VAL A 161 -13.74 -7.56 9.63
C VAL A 161 -13.06 -8.89 9.95
N GLN A 162 -13.84 -9.87 10.41
CA GLN A 162 -13.32 -11.19 10.74
C GLN A 162 -12.82 -11.92 9.49
N ALA A 163 -13.54 -11.86 8.37
CA ALA A 163 -13.12 -12.44 7.11
C ALA A 163 -11.80 -11.83 6.62
N HIS A 164 -11.68 -10.51 6.65
CA HIS A 164 -10.45 -9.80 6.32
C HIS A 164 -9.27 -10.27 7.19
N GLN A 165 -9.46 -10.36 8.51
CA GLN A 165 -8.43 -10.82 9.44
C GLN A 165 -8.00 -12.27 9.16
N LYS A 166 -8.94 -13.16 8.80
CA LYS A 166 -8.60 -14.55 8.41
C LYS A 166 -7.70 -14.59 7.17
N VAL A 167 -7.95 -13.73 6.17
CA VAL A 167 -7.09 -13.63 4.98
C VAL A 167 -5.70 -13.11 5.34
N ILE A 168 -5.60 -12.09 6.19
CA ILE A 168 -4.32 -11.60 6.72
C ILE A 168 -3.56 -12.72 7.44
N ASP A 169 -4.22 -13.44 8.34
CA ASP A 169 -3.60 -14.50 9.14
C ASP A 169 -3.11 -15.66 8.28
N ALA A 170 -3.85 -16.01 7.22
CA ALA A 170 -3.42 -16.99 6.23
C ALA A 170 -2.18 -16.49 5.46
N ALA A 171 -2.19 -15.23 5.00
CA ALA A 171 -1.05 -14.64 4.29
C ALA A 171 0.21 -14.57 5.18
N LEU A 172 0.10 -14.21 6.46
CA LEU A 172 1.19 -14.22 7.43
C LEU A 172 1.80 -15.62 7.64
N LYS A 173 1.00 -16.67 7.47
CA LYS A 173 1.43 -18.07 7.56
C LYS A 173 1.91 -18.64 6.23
N GLY A 174 2.03 -17.82 5.18
CA GLY A 174 2.43 -18.26 3.83
C GLY A 174 1.37 -19.12 3.14
N GLN A 175 0.11 -19.01 3.55
CA GLN A 175 -1.03 -19.74 2.99
C GLN A 175 -1.84 -18.89 1.98
N GLY A 176 -1.27 -17.77 1.53
CA GLY A 176 -1.82 -16.98 0.44
C GLY A 176 -1.59 -17.65 -0.92
N ILE A 177 -2.35 -17.21 -1.92
CA ILE A 177 -2.35 -17.82 -3.26
C ILE A 177 -1.52 -17.03 -4.27
N ASP A 178 -1.29 -15.74 -4.05
CA ASP A 178 -0.74 -14.86 -5.07
C ASP A 178 0.75 -15.10 -5.34
N ARG A 179 1.56 -15.31 -4.29
CA ARG A 179 2.96 -15.72 -4.49
C ARG A 179 3.08 -17.15 -4.98
N HIS A 180 2.16 -18.04 -4.60
CA HIS A 180 2.11 -19.40 -5.12
C HIS A 180 1.85 -19.41 -6.64
N PHE A 181 0.81 -18.72 -7.11
CA PHE A 181 0.52 -18.61 -8.54
C PHE A 181 1.61 -17.89 -9.32
N LEU A 182 2.24 -16.86 -8.72
CA LEU A 182 3.40 -16.22 -9.32
C LEU A 182 4.55 -17.22 -9.50
N ALA A 183 4.86 -18.03 -8.49
CA ALA A 183 5.90 -19.04 -8.57
C ALA A 183 5.61 -20.06 -9.68
N LEU A 184 4.39 -20.62 -9.71
CA LEU A 184 3.96 -21.54 -10.77
C LEU A 184 4.10 -20.93 -12.16
N ARG A 185 3.70 -19.67 -12.35
CA ARG A 185 3.85 -18.96 -13.63
C ARG A 185 5.32 -18.77 -14.02
N ARG A 186 6.21 -18.54 -13.05
CA ARG A 186 7.66 -18.40 -13.29
C ARG A 186 8.38 -19.72 -13.51
N MET A 187 7.75 -20.84 -13.17
CA MET A 187 8.30 -22.19 -13.40
C MET A 187 8.02 -22.71 -14.81
N VAL A 188 7.11 -22.09 -15.57
CA VAL A 188 6.84 -22.44 -16.98
C VAL A 188 8.11 -22.20 -17.80
N ARG A 189 8.56 -23.23 -18.52
CA ARG A 189 9.76 -23.17 -19.36
C ARG A 189 9.43 -22.63 -20.75
N ASP A 190 10.43 -22.11 -21.46
CA ASP A 190 10.24 -21.49 -22.79
C ASP A 190 9.60 -22.42 -23.83
N ASN A 191 9.79 -23.74 -23.70
CA ASN A 191 9.24 -24.75 -24.61
C ASN A 191 7.94 -25.39 -24.10
N GLU A 192 7.39 -24.93 -22.98
CA GLU A 192 6.15 -25.43 -22.39
C GLU A 192 5.01 -24.43 -22.67
N PRO A 193 3.80 -24.92 -23.03
CA PRO A 193 2.66 -24.02 -23.16
C PRO A 193 2.32 -23.40 -21.80
N VAL A 194 1.93 -22.13 -21.81
CA VAL A 194 1.43 -21.47 -20.60
C VAL A 194 0.16 -22.19 -20.15
N PRO A 195 0.04 -22.57 -18.85
CA PRO A 195 -1.18 -23.17 -18.33
C PRO A 195 -2.42 -22.30 -18.61
N ALA A 196 -3.49 -22.93 -19.12
CA ALA A 196 -4.73 -22.23 -19.52
C ALA A 196 -5.31 -21.33 -18.42
N LEU A 197 -5.12 -21.69 -17.14
CA LEU A 197 -5.51 -20.87 -15.99
C LEU A 197 -4.93 -19.44 -16.05
N PHE A 198 -3.67 -19.27 -16.49
CA PHE A 198 -3.03 -17.95 -16.53
C PHE A 198 -3.49 -17.10 -17.73
N GLU A 199 -4.08 -17.73 -18.74
CA GLU A 199 -4.68 -17.07 -19.90
C GLU A 199 -6.17 -16.78 -19.69
N ASP A 200 -6.80 -17.47 -18.74
CA ASP A 200 -8.20 -17.29 -18.38
C ASP A 200 -8.52 -15.81 -18.04
N ALA A 201 -9.64 -15.33 -18.55
CA ALA A 201 -10.04 -13.94 -18.42
C ALA A 201 -10.41 -13.59 -16.96
N LEU A 202 -10.99 -14.53 -16.20
CA LEU A 202 -11.34 -14.32 -14.80
C LEU A 202 -10.08 -14.28 -13.95
N PHE A 203 -9.13 -15.19 -14.18
CA PHE A 203 -7.85 -15.19 -13.48
C PHE A 203 -7.10 -13.86 -13.70
N ARG A 204 -6.96 -13.43 -14.97
CA ARG A 204 -6.34 -12.14 -15.33
C ARG A 204 -7.05 -10.96 -14.68
N ARG A 205 -8.39 -10.95 -14.68
CA ARG A 205 -9.18 -9.90 -14.02
C ARG A 205 -8.97 -9.91 -12.51
N SER A 206 -8.87 -11.07 -11.89
CA SER A 206 -8.63 -11.22 -10.45
C SER A 206 -7.26 -10.69 -10.01
N SER A 207 -6.28 -10.69 -10.91
CA SER A 207 -4.94 -10.15 -10.70
C SER A 207 -4.75 -8.71 -11.20
N CYS A 208 -5.81 -8.07 -11.71
CA CYS A 208 -5.82 -6.66 -12.07
C CYS A 208 -6.35 -5.83 -10.90
N TYR A 209 -5.45 -5.51 -9.96
CA TYR A 209 -5.80 -4.80 -8.74
C TYR A 209 -6.10 -3.33 -9.00
N LYS A 210 -7.39 -2.97 -9.03
CA LYS A 210 -7.85 -1.59 -9.21
C LYS A 210 -7.64 -0.74 -7.97
N ILE A 211 -7.53 -1.36 -6.81
CA ILE A 211 -7.14 -0.70 -5.57
C ILE A 211 -5.88 -1.36 -5.06
N CYS A 212 -4.87 -0.57 -4.75
CA CYS A 212 -3.70 -1.02 -4.02
C CYS A 212 -3.61 -0.17 -2.75
N THR A 213 -3.38 -0.81 -1.61
CA THR A 213 -3.35 -0.15 -0.31
C THR A 213 -2.02 -0.36 0.40
N THR A 214 -1.64 0.57 1.27
CA THR A 214 -0.53 0.37 2.21
C THR A 214 -0.75 1.14 3.51
N THR A 215 -0.26 0.59 4.61
CA THR A 215 -0.38 1.18 5.96
C THR A 215 0.99 1.40 6.59
N LEU A 216 2.01 1.59 5.76
CA LEU A 216 3.39 1.68 6.22
C LEU A 216 3.66 3.03 6.88
N ALA A 217 3.56 3.10 8.21
CA ALA A 217 3.98 4.26 8.98
C ALA A 217 5.50 4.39 8.96
N THR A 218 6.04 5.32 8.17
CA THR A 218 7.49 5.59 8.04
C THR A 218 7.97 6.73 8.95
N GLY A 219 7.11 7.24 9.84
CA GLY A 219 7.37 8.45 10.62
C GLY A 219 7.15 9.75 9.85
N CYS A 220 6.96 9.69 8.52
CA CYS A 220 6.51 10.82 7.70
C CYS A 220 4.98 10.78 7.56
N GLU A 221 4.33 11.95 7.63
CA GLU A 221 2.87 12.07 7.44
C GLU A 221 2.47 11.92 5.97
N GLU A 222 3.41 12.18 5.06
CA GLU A 222 3.21 12.13 3.61
C GLU A 222 3.75 10.82 3.06
N ILE A 223 2.88 9.81 2.96
CA ILE A 223 3.18 8.55 2.28
C ILE A 223 2.21 8.35 1.13
N GLY A 224 2.72 7.89 0.00
CA GLY A 224 1.95 7.74 -1.21
C GLY A 224 2.69 6.87 -2.21
N PHE A 225 1.94 6.25 -3.10
CA PHE A 225 2.49 5.55 -4.24
C PHE A 225 1.49 5.63 -5.39
N TYR A 226 1.99 5.54 -6.61
CA TYR A 226 1.16 5.58 -7.80
C TYR A 226 0.29 4.32 -7.93
N PRO A 227 -0.91 4.41 -8.52
CA PRO A 227 -1.68 3.24 -8.88
C PRO A 227 -0.85 2.24 -9.69
N ILE A 228 -1.03 0.94 -9.43
CA ILE A 228 -0.27 -0.12 -10.10
C ILE A 228 -0.89 -0.57 -11.43
N VAL A 229 -2.05 -0.01 -11.78
CA VAL A 229 -2.74 -0.21 -13.05
C VAL A 229 -3.41 1.10 -13.50
N GLU A 230 -3.62 1.23 -14.80
CA GLU A 230 -4.38 2.36 -15.36
C GLU A 230 -5.82 2.39 -14.83
N GLY A 231 -6.28 3.59 -14.48
CA GLY A 231 -7.58 3.83 -13.85
C GLY A 231 -7.73 3.18 -12.46
N GLY A 232 -6.62 2.80 -11.82
CA GLY A 232 -6.59 2.29 -10.45
C GLY A 232 -6.35 3.38 -9.40
N TRP A 233 -6.33 2.96 -8.14
CA TRP A 233 -6.08 3.80 -6.97
C TRP A 233 -4.89 3.25 -6.16
N GLY A 234 -3.96 4.14 -5.81
CA GLY A 234 -2.96 3.91 -4.77
C GLY A 234 -3.41 4.64 -3.51
N ILE A 235 -3.73 3.89 -2.45
CA ILE A 235 -4.25 4.46 -1.21
C ILE A 235 -3.30 4.10 -0.07
N SER A 236 -2.58 5.09 0.43
CA SER A 236 -1.84 4.98 1.67
C SER A 236 -2.65 5.58 2.80
N PHE A 237 -2.68 4.93 3.96
CA PHE A 237 -3.27 5.53 5.16
C PHE A 237 -2.40 5.30 6.39
N LEU A 238 -2.42 6.31 7.26
CA LEU A 238 -1.78 6.31 8.56
C LEU A 238 -2.87 6.34 9.61
N LEU A 239 -2.62 5.65 10.71
CA LEU A 239 -3.56 5.53 11.82
C LEU A 239 -2.93 6.12 13.06
N ARG A 240 -3.59 7.09 13.69
CA ARG A 240 -3.22 7.64 14.99
C ARG A 240 -4.35 7.43 15.99
N GLU A 241 -4.05 7.60 17.27
CA GLU A 241 -5.03 7.39 18.34
C GLU A 241 -6.32 8.21 18.12
N SER A 242 -6.19 9.48 17.72
CA SER A 242 -7.31 10.40 17.56
C SER A 242 -7.62 10.85 16.12
N ARG A 243 -6.89 10.37 15.10
CA ARG A 243 -7.10 10.75 13.69
C ARG A 243 -6.52 9.74 12.70
#